data_AF-A0A2E9RXM5-F1
#
_entry.id   AF-A0A2E9RXM5-F1
#
_cell.length_a   1.000
_cell.length_b   1.000
_cell.length_c   1.000
_cell.angle_alpha   90.00
_cell.angle_beta   90.00
_cell.angle_gamma   90.00
#
_symmetry.space_group_name_H-M   'P 1'
#
loop_
_entity.id
_entity.type
_entity.pdbx_description
1 polymer ?
#
loop_
_entity_poly.entity_id
_entity_poly.type
_entity_poly.pdbx_seq_one_letter_code
_entity_poly.pdbx_strand_id
1 'polypeptide(L)'
;MAVFFTVAVILLGICAVIFIYLHTRSKDTERLDAEMNEDFSEEFELDIQGQPSDKGMEEMVEWLEDDLRDNRLGESEEIESFQELPRAQSN
;
A
#
# COMPACT_ATOMS: atom_id res chain seq x y z
N MET A 1 22.43 40.48 17.54
CA MET A 1 23.09 40.00 16.30
C MET A 1 23.26 38.49 16.31
N ALA A 2 24.08 37.91 17.20
CA ALA A 2 24.34 36.46 17.23
C ALA A 2 23.08 35.59 17.46
N VAL A 3 22.21 35.98 18.40
CA VAL A 3 20.97 35.22 18.72
C VAL A 3 19.97 35.21 17.55
N PHE A 4 19.86 36.32 16.80
CA PHE A 4 19.03 36.38 15.60
C PHE A 4 19.57 35.46 14.51
N PHE A 5 20.89 35.42 14.34
CA PHE A 5 21.54 34.55 13.36
C PHE A 5 21.35 33.07 13.71
N THR A 6 21.48 32.70 14.98
CA THR A 6 21.24 31.32 15.43
C THR A 6 19.79 30.88 15.22
N VAL A 7 18.82 31.76 15.52
CA VAL A 7 17.39 31.46 15.29
C VAL A 7 17.09 31.33 13.80
N ALA A 8 17.64 32.20 12.95
CA ALA A 8 17.45 32.13 11.51
C ALA A 8 18.02 30.84 10.90
N VAL A 9 19.20 30.40 11.35
CA VAL A 9 19.81 29.13 10.89
C VAL A 9 18.97 27.93 11.32
N ILE A 10 18.44 27.92 12.55
CA ILE A 10 17.56 26.84 13.02
C ILE A 10 16.28 26.79 12.20
N LEU A 11 15.64 27.94 11.95
CA LEU A 11 14.43 28.01 11.13
C LEU A 11 14.69 27.54 9.70
N LEU A 12 15.80 27.95 9.08
CA LEU A 12 16.20 27.47 7.76
C LEU A 12 16.44 25.96 7.74
N GLY A 13 17.07 25.41 8.80
CA GLY A 13 17.24 23.97 8.95
C GLY A 13 15.91 23.23 9.01
N ILE A 14 14.95 23.72 9.81
CA ILE A 14 13.60 23.13 9.91
C ILE A 14 12.88 23.21 8.56
N CYS A 15 12.92 24.36 7.88
CA CYS A 15 12.31 24.52 6.56
C CYS A 15 12.94 23.58 5.52
N ALA A 16 14.25 23.40 5.53
CA ALA A 16 14.94 22.49 4.61
C ALA A 16 14.53 21.02 4.86
N VAL A 17 14.43 20.60 6.11
CA VAL A 17 13.99 19.23 6.46
C VAL A 17 12.55 18.99 6.02
N ILE A 18 11.64 19.94 6.29
CA ILE A 18 10.24 19.84 5.85
C ILE A 18 10.15 19.79 4.33
N PHE A 19 10.90 20.64 3.63
CA PHE A 19 10.93 20.67 2.17
C PHE A 19 11.40 19.33 1.58
N ILE A 20 12.49 18.77 2.11
CA ILE A 20 12.99 17.46 1.68
C ILE A 20 11.95 16.37 1.96
N TYR A 21 11.36 16.35 3.16
CA TYR A 21 10.35 15.35 3.51
C TYR A 21 9.14 15.38 2.57
N LEU A 22 8.58 16.57 2.32
CA LEU A 22 7.42 16.73 1.44
C LEU A 22 7.77 16.37 -0.01
N HIS A 23 8.93 16.80 -0.49
CA HIS A 23 9.35 16.56 -1.86
C HIS A 23 9.71 15.09 -2.11
N THR A 24 10.36 14.42 -1.16
CA THR A 24 10.64 12.97 -1.24
C THR A 24 9.34 12.18 -1.22
N ARG A 25 8.44 12.47 -0.28
CA ARG A 25 7.14 11.79 -0.21
C ARG A 25 6.32 11.97 -1.48
N SER A 26 6.32 13.16 -2.08
CA SER A 26 5.62 13.41 -3.35
C SER A 26 6.17 12.55 -4.49
N LYS A 27 7.49 12.39 -4.57
CA LYS A 27 8.12 11.57 -5.61
C LYS A 27 7.89 10.08 -5.42
N ASP A 28 7.85 9.64 -4.17
CA ASP A 28 7.60 8.24 -3.84
C ASP A 28 6.15 7.87 -4.18
N THR A 29 5.18 8.75 -3.87
CA THR A 29 3.77 8.54 -4.27
C THR A 29 3.59 8.60 -5.78
N GLU A 30 4.21 9.56 -6.48
CA GLU A 30 4.10 9.65 -7.94
C GLU A 30 4.69 8.42 -8.65
N ARG A 31 5.79 7.87 -8.14
CA ARG A 31 6.38 6.63 -8.65
C ARG A 31 5.51 5.42 -8.37
N LEU A 32 4.96 5.33 -7.17
CA LEU A 32 4.05 4.25 -6.80
C LEU A 32 2.78 4.28 -7.66
N ASP A 33 2.19 5.45 -7.87
CA ASP A 33 1.01 5.60 -8.73
C ASP A 33 1.32 5.23 -10.19
N ALA A 34 2.51 5.59 -10.68
CA ALA A 34 2.94 5.24 -12.03
C ALA A 34 3.15 3.72 -12.20
N GLU A 35 3.84 3.08 -11.26
CA GLU A 35 4.07 1.62 -11.25
C GLU A 35 2.75 0.86 -11.13
N MET A 36 1.89 1.25 -10.18
CA MET A 36 0.56 0.65 -10.01
C MET A 36 -0.30 0.79 -11.27
N ASN A 37 -0.27 1.94 -11.94
CA ASN A 37 -1.03 2.14 -13.17
C ASN A 37 -0.47 1.33 -14.35
N GLU A 38 0.86 1.16 -14.42
CA GLU A 38 1.52 0.31 -15.41
C GLU A 38 1.09 -1.16 -15.21
N ASP A 39 1.27 -1.68 -14.00
CA ASP A 39 0.88 -3.04 -13.62
C ASP A 39 -0.62 -3.28 -13.90
N PHE A 40 -1.48 -2.34 -13.48
CA PHE A 40 -2.92 -2.43 -13.69
C PHE A 40 -3.30 -2.45 -15.18
N SER A 41 -2.60 -1.68 -16.02
CA SER A 41 -2.84 -1.66 -17.46
C SER A 41 -2.32 -2.89 -18.20
N GLU A 42 -1.34 -3.59 -17.62
CA GLU A 42 -0.85 -4.87 -18.14
C GLU A 42 -1.82 -6.02 -17.82
N GLU A 43 -2.46 -5.96 -16.65
CA GLU A 43 -3.33 -7.03 -16.15
C GLU A 43 -4.80 -6.89 -16.59
N PHE A 44 -5.33 -5.67 -16.73
CA PHE A 44 -6.76 -5.42 -16.99
C PHE A 44 -7.03 -4.65 -18.29
N GLU A 45 -8.15 -4.97 -18.96
CA GLU A 45 -8.56 -4.26 -20.18
C GLU A 45 -9.06 -2.83 -19.88
N LEU A 46 -8.34 -1.82 -20.37
CA LEU A 46 -8.70 -0.40 -20.22
C LEU A 46 -9.45 0.17 -21.43
N ASP A 47 -10.29 1.17 -21.18
CA ASP A 47 -10.98 1.96 -22.19
C ASP A 47 -10.11 3.10 -22.76
N ILE A 48 -10.66 3.87 -23.70
CA ILE A 48 -9.98 5.01 -24.32
C ILE A 48 -9.66 6.16 -23.36
N GLN A 49 -10.22 6.17 -22.15
CA GLN A 49 -9.98 7.14 -21.09
C GLN A 49 -8.98 6.62 -20.05
N GLY A 50 -8.46 5.40 -20.22
CA GLY A 50 -7.58 4.75 -19.27
C GLY A 50 -8.30 4.28 -18.00
N GLN A 51 -9.62 4.14 -18.04
CA GLN A 51 -10.40 3.50 -16.98
C GLN A 51 -10.61 2.02 -17.32
N PRO A 52 -10.88 1.16 -16.34
CA PRO A 52 -11.19 -0.24 -16.65
C PRO A 52 -12.45 -0.29 -17.52
N SER A 53 -12.36 -1.02 -18.63
CA SER A 53 -13.52 -1.33 -19.48
C SER A 53 -14.53 -2.20 -18.72
N ASP A 54 -15.73 -2.39 -19.26
CA ASP A 54 -16.72 -3.28 -18.64
C ASP A 54 -16.15 -4.70 -18.40
N LYS A 55 -15.31 -5.17 -19.33
CA LYS A 55 -14.61 -6.46 -19.22
C LYS A 55 -13.45 -6.40 -18.23
N GLY A 56 -12.66 -5.33 -18.24
CA GLY A 56 -11.59 -5.13 -17.24
C GLY A 56 -12.13 -5.03 -15.81
N MET A 57 -13.32 -4.45 -15.62
CA MET A 57 -14.03 -4.44 -14.34
C MET A 57 -14.47 -5.83 -13.90
N GLU A 58 -14.93 -6.68 -14.82
CA GLU A 58 -15.29 -8.07 -14.54
C GLU A 58 -14.05 -8.87 -14.09
N GLU A 59 -12.95 -8.73 -14.83
CA GLU A 59 -11.64 -9.34 -14.50
C GLU A 59 -11.15 -8.89 -13.11
N MET A 60 -11.29 -7.60 -12.77
CA MET A 60 -10.91 -7.07 -11.46
C MET A 60 -11.78 -7.63 -10.32
N VAL A 61 -13.08 -7.83 -10.57
CA VAL A 61 -13.98 -8.43 -9.57
C VAL A 61 -13.65 -9.91 -9.35
N GLU A 62 -13.38 -10.67 -10.42
CA GLU A 62 -12.96 -12.07 -10.31
C GLU A 62 -11.67 -12.20 -9.49
N TRP A 63 -10.68 -11.36 -9.77
CA TRP A 63 -9.42 -11.32 -9.02
C TRP A 63 -9.64 -11.03 -7.52
N LEU A 64 -10.49 -10.05 -7.18
CA LEU A 64 -10.84 -9.75 -5.78
C LEU A 64 -11.59 -10.90 -5.10
N GLU A 65 -12.48 -11.58 -5.84
CA GLU A 65 -13.21 -12.73 -5.29
C GLU A 65 -12.30 -13.91 -5.01
N ASP A 66 -11.31 -14.16 -5.86
CA ASP A 66 -10.32 -15.22 -5.67
C ASP A 66 -9.43 -14.92 -4.46
N ASP A 67 -8.93 -13.69 -4.32
CA ASP A 67 -8.16 -13.29 -3.13
C ASP A 67 -8.98 -13.43 -1.83
N LEU A 68 -10.27 -13.06 -1.85
CA LEU A 68 -11.16 -13.25 -0.71
C LEU A 68 -11.43 -14.72 -0.39
N ARG A 69 -11.48 -15.59 -1.40
CA ARG A 69 -11.61 -17.05 -1.20
C ARG A 69 -10.33 -17.61 -0.59
N ASP A 70 -9.18 -17.25 -1.13
CA ASP A 70 -7.88 -17.71 -0.65
C ASP A 70 -7.62 -17.27 0.79
N ASN A 71 -7.92 -16.01 1.12
CA ASN A 71 -7.81 -15.50 2.49
C ASN A 71 -8.74 -16.24 3.46
N ARG A 72 -9.97 -16.58 3.06
CA ARG A 72 -10.88 -17.39 3.89
C ARG A 72 -10.39 -18.81 4.08
N LEU A 73 -9.80 -19.41 3.05
CA LEU A 73 -9.23 -20.76 3.14
C LEU A 73 -8.03 -20.80 4.08
N GLY A 74 -7.13 -19.80 4.01
CA GLY A 74 -6.01 -19.66 4.93
C GLY A 74 -6.44 -19.45 6.39
N GLU A 75 -7.46 -18.61 6.64
CA GLU A 75 -8.00 -18.40 7.99
C GLU A 75 -8.65 -19.68 8.55
N SER A 76 -9.27 -20.49 7.67
CA SER A 76 -9.88 -21.77 8.05
C SER A 76 -8.83 -22.83 8.44
N GLU A 77 -7.73 -22.94 7.68
CA GLU A 77 -6.61 -23.83 7.99
C GLU A 77 -5.90 -23.42 9.30
N GLU A 78 -5.75 -22.12 9.56
CA GLU A 78 -5.18 -21.63 10.81
C GLU A 78 -6.03 -22.06 12.01
N ILE A 79 -7.36 -21.92 11.93
CA ILE A 79 -8.31 -22.30 12.99
C ILE A 79 -8.32 -23.81 13.25
N GLU A 80 -8.24 -24.66 12.22
CA GLU A 80 -8.12 -26.12 12.39
C GLU A 80 -6.81 -26.50 13.08
N SER A 81 -5.69 -25.85 12.74
CA SER A 81 -4.38 -26.10 13.37
C SER A 81 -4.37 -25.79 14.88
N PHE A 82 -5.15 -24.80 15.33
CA PHE A 82 -5.31 -24.48 16.75
C PHE A 82 -6.14 -25.52 17.51
N GLN A 83 -7.06 -26.22 16.86
CA GLN A 83 -7.88 -27.27 17.48
C GLN A 83 -7.16 -28.62 17.60
N GLU A 84 -6.14 -28.86 16.77
CA GLU A 84 -5.32 -30.08 16.82
C GLU A 84 -4.18 -30.04 17.86
N LEU A 85 -3.94 -28.90 18.51
CA LEU A 85 -3.02 -28.84 19.64
C LEU A 85 -3.54 -29.79 20.75
N PRO A 86 -2.75 -30.82 21.15
CA PRO A 86 -3.17 -31.65 22.27
C PRO A 86 -3.32 -30.74 23.48
N ARG A 87 -4.43 -30.87 24.20
CA ARG A 87 -4.60 -30.32 25.56
C ARG A 87 -3.56 -30.97 26.47
N ALA A 88 -2.30 -30.60 26.31
CA ALA A 88 -1.19 -31.08 27.08
C ALA A 88 -1.22 -30.33 28.41
N GLN A 89 -1.78 -31.04 29.39
CA GLN A 89 -1.52 -30.93 30.82
C GLN A 89 -1.94 -29.62 31.53
N SER A 90 -3.06 -29.70 32.24
CA SER A 90 -3.10 -29.18 33.61
C SER A 90 -3.23 -30.37 34.54
N ASN A 91 -2.19 -30.63 35.33
CA ASN A 91 -2.29 -31.34 36.60
C ASN A 91 -3.23 -30.59 37.55
#